data_AF-A0A0D6MCD7-F1
#
_entry.id   AF-A0A0D6MCD7-F1
#
_cell.length_a   1.000
_cell.length_b   1.000
_cell.length_c   1.000
_cell.angle_alpha   90.00
_cell.angle_beta   90.00
_cell.angle_gamma   90.00
#
_symmetry.space_group_name_H-M   'P 1'
#
loop_
_entity.id
_entity.type
_entity.pdbx_description
1 polymer ?
#
loop_
_entity_poly.entity_id
_entity_poly.type
_entity_poly.pdbx_seq_one_letter_code
_entity_poly.pdbx_strand_id
1 'polypeptide(L)'
;MVGGQLCDQIWYWGNVDKSVVSEVMQDQPEGTFMVRDASSPGDYTLTVRFGGHTKLVRIHVYKGRCGFALESLTHDSVVSLIEFYRTRSLKIIDLDRKVKQLEDVLSTLHSCAEATDETDLKRTQAFKANCEIIEKAIKRLRDEHDLVMDRRAKVSKIIEDLIQAIAHAKGRLVSCNNTRNQSYTELFKKGVPKNQLASTIEISTSMLEKESMQASELLADIRLAWEPEQ
;
A
#
# COMPACT_ATOMS: atom_id res chain seq x y z
N MET A 1 14.18 -1.28 -21.32
CA MET A 1 14.65 -1.15 -19.93
C MET A 1 14.81 0.34 -19.64
N VAL A 2 13.92 0.93 -18.86
CA VAL A 2 14.12 2.29 -18.34
C VAL A 2 14.19 2.17 -16.83
N GLY A 3 15.32 1.67 -16.32
CA GLY A 3 15.67 1.87 -14.93
C GLY A 3 16.34 3.22 -14.85
N GLY A 4 15.61 4.24 -14.40
CA GLY A 4 16.18 5.58 -14.21
C GLY A 4 17.33 5.57 -13.20
N GLN A 5 18.19 6.57 -13.23
CA GLN A 5 19.27 6.69 -12.27
C GLN A 5 18.68 6.92 -10.87
N LEU A 6 19.35 6.47 -9.81
CA LEU A 6 18.85 6.59 -8.43
C LEU A 6 18.56 8.06 -8.04
N CYS A 7 19.40 8.98 -8.51
CA CYS A 7 19.24 10.42 -8.27
C CYS A 7 18.01 11.03 -8.94
N ASP A 8 17.46 10.40 -9.98
CA ASP A 8 16.28 10.89 -10.69
C ASP A 8 14.98 10.47 -10.01
N GLN A 9 15.07 9.66 -8.96
CA GLN A 9 13.91 9.10 -8.28
C GLN A 9 13.38 10.10 -7.25
N ILE A 10 12.10 10.50 -7.40
CA ILE A 10 11.41 11.42 -6.48
C ILE A 10 11.37 10.94 -5.02
N TRP A 11 11.49 9.63 -4.81
CA TRP A 11 11.49 8.99 -3.50
C TRP A 11 12.89 8.85 -2.90
N TYR A 12 13.94 9.18 -3.66
CA TYR A 12 15.32 9.17 -3.18
C TYR A 12 15.71 10.56 -2.67
N TRP A 13 16.09 10.63 -1.40
CA TRP A 13 16.35 11.88 -0.69
C TRP A 13 17.84 12.11 -0.43
N GLY A 14 18.72 11.22 -0.89
CA GLY A 14 20.16 11.34 -0.68
C GLY A 14 20.56 11.30 0.79
N ASN A 15 21.61 12.04 1.14
CA ASN A 15 22.16 12.10 2.49
C ASN A 15 21.38 13.06 3.39
N VAL A 16 20.19 12.64 3.82
CA VAL A 16 19.34 13.36 4.79
C VAL A 16 19.38 12.66 6.14
N ASP A 17 19.36 13.46 7.20
CA ASP A 17 19.36 12.95 8.57
C ASP A 17 18.08 12.19 8.92
N LYS A 18 18.26 11.15 9.76
CA LYS A 18 17.16 10.32 10.24
C LYS A 18 16.06 11.14 10.96
N SER A 19 16.44 12.19 11.70
CA SER A 19 15.50 13.05 12.43
C SER A 19 14.55 13.77 11.48
N VAL A 20 15.09 14.42 10.45
CA VAL A 20 14.33 15.14 9.42
C VAL A 20 13.36 14.21 8.72
N VAL A 21 13.84 13.02 8.30
CA VAL A 21 12.98 12.01 7.68
C VAL A 21 11.87 11.55 8.64
N SER A 22 12.17 11.37 9.92
CA SER A 22 11.18 10.89 10.89
C SER A 22 10.08 11.92 11.12
N GLU A 23 10.44 13.20 11.18
CA GLU A 23 9.50 14.32 11.30
C GLU A 23 8.59 14.42 10.07
N VAL A 24 9.17 14.42 8.86
CA VAL A 24 8.41 14.47 7.61
C VAL A 24 7.42 13.30 7.48
N MET A 25 7.81 12.10 7.94
CA MET A 25 7.01 10.87 7.83
C MET A 25 5.90 10.76 8.88
N GLN A 26 5.94 11.56 9.96
CA GLN A 26 5.03 11.40 11.09
C GLN A 26 3.55 11.59 10.70
N ASP A 27 3.28 12.58 9.86
CA ASP A 27 1.93 12.94 9.44
C ASP A 27 1.57 12.44 8.03
N GLN A 28 2.40 11.55 7.47
CA GLN A 28 2.15 11.01 6.14
C GLN A 28 1.13 9.86 6.18
N PRO A 29 0.36 9.68 5.10
CA PRO A 29 -0.51 8.52 4.92
C PRO A 29 0.24 7.19 5.03
N GLU A 30 -0.50 6.13 5.35
CA GLU A 30 0.04 4.77 5.32
C GLU A 30 0.53 4.38 3.92
N GLY A 31 1.68 3.70 3.85
CA GLY A 31 2.32 3.32 2.59
C GLY A 31 3.26 4.38 2.01
N THR A 32 3.26 5.62 2.51
CA THR A 32 4.28 6.61 2.13
C THR A 32 5.66 6.07 2.47
N PHE A 33 6.63 6.28 1.58
CA PHE A 33 8.01 5.82 1.75
C PHE A 33 9.02 6.79 1.14
N MET A 34 10.26 6.69 1.61
CA MET A 34 11.43 7.32 0.99
C MET A 34 12.70 6.49 1.20
N VAL A 35 13.72 6.69 0.37
CA VAL A 35 15.04 6.07 0.51
C VAL A 35 16.09 7.16 0.69
N ARG A 36 16.99 6.96 1.65
CA ARG A 36 18.11 7.85 1.94
C ARG A 36 19.41 7.07 2.08
N ASP A 37 20.53 7.76 2.10
CA ASP A 37 21.83 7.15 2.39
C ASP A 37 21.85 6.58 3.81
N ALA A 38 22.41 5.38 3.97
CA ALA A 38 22.65 4.84 5.30
C ALA A 38 23.87 5.53 5.92
N SER A 39 23.96 5.47 7.25
CA SER A 39 25.17 5.89 7.96
C SER A 39 26.39 5.02 7.62
N SER A 40 26.17 3.81 7.08
CA SER A 40 27.22 2.97 6.54
C SER A 40 27.48 3.31 5.06
N PRO A 41 28.73 3.61 4.68
CA PRO A 41 29.05 3.96 3.30
C PRO A 41 28.60 2.89 2.30
N GLY A 42 27.89 3.31 1.25
CA GLY A 42 27.43 2.44 0.17
C GLY A 42 26.08 1.76 0.39
N ASP A 43 25.58 1.71 1.62
CA ASP A 43 24.26 1.17 1.96
C ASP A 43 23.19 2.27 1.95
N TYR A 44 21.91 1.86 1.93
CA TYR A 44 20.77 2.77 1.97
C TYR A 44 19.80 2.41 3.10
N THR A 45 18.90 3.34 3.44
CA THR A 45 17.80 3.12 4.39
C THR A 45 16.47 3.46 3.73
N LEU A 46 15.59 2.47 3.61
CA LEU A 46 14.18 2.64 3.28
C LEU A 46 13.41 3.02 4.53
N THR A 47 12.67 4.12 4.48
CA THR A 47 11.76 4.54 5.55
C THR A 47 10.33 4.48 5.04
N VAL A 48 9.43 3.78 5.74
CA VAL A 48 8.05 3.57 5.31
C VAL A 48 7.07 3.78 6.45
N ARG A 49 5.91 4.39 6.17
CA ARG A 49 4.80 4.52 7.10
C ARG A 49 3.95 3.24 7.05
N PHE A 50 3.85 2.52 8.16
CA PHE A 50 3.11 1.26 8.24
C PHE A 50 2.49 1.07 9.61
N GLY A 51 1.18 0.80 9.66
CA GLY A 51 0.44 0.60 10.91
C GLY A 51 0.52 1.79 11.87
N GLY A 52 0.45 3.02 11.35
CA GLY A 52 0.55 4.25 12.16
C GLY A 52 1.95 4.57 12.70
N HIS A 53 2.98 3.83 12.28
CA HIS A 53 4.37 4.04 12.73
C HIS A 53 5.34 4.18 11.55
N THR A 54 6.45 4.85 11.80
CA THR A 54 7.55 4.95 10.85
C THR A 54 8.51 3.78 11.05
N LYS A 55 8.69 2.95 10.01
CA LYS A 55 9.57 1.78 10.01
C LYS A 55 10.81 2.08 9.16
N LEU A 56 11.98 1.66 9.65
CA LEU A 56 13.24 1.79 8.94
C LEU A 56 13.74 0.41 8.56
N VAL A 57 14.10 0.22 7.30
CA VAL A 57 14.63 -1.02 6.74
C VAL A 57 15.94 -0.71 6.04
N ARG A 58 17.00 -1.44 6.38
CA ARG A 58 18.31 -1.26 5.75
C ARG A 58 18.33 -1.97 4.40
N ILE A 59 18.89 -1.31 3.40
CA ILE A 59 19.21 -1.89 2.08
C ILE A 59 20.72 -2.06 2.05
N HIS A 60 21.14 -3.31 2.01
CA HIS A 60 22.53 -3.69 1.88
C HIS A 60 22.96 -3.65 0.43
N VAL A 61 24.16 -3.14 0.16
CA VAL A 61 24.76 -3.13 -1.17
C VAL A 61 26.16 -3.74 -1.10
N TYR A 62 26.39 -4.76 -1.90
CA TYR A 62 27.69 -5.42 -1.98
C TYR A 62 27.96 -5.93 -3.39
N LYS A 63 29.15 -5.60 -3.91
CA LYS A 63 29.61 -5.98 -5.25
C LYS A 63 28.58 -5.70 -6.37
N GLY A 64 27.91 -4.55 -6.30
CA GLY A 64 26.92 -4.12 -7.29
C GLY A 64 25.54 -4.79 -7.16
N ARG A 65 25.33 -5.67 -6.17
CA ARG A 65 24.00 -6.21 -5.85
C ARG A 65 23.46 -5.63 -4.55
N CYS A 66 22.14 -5.60 -4.42
CA CYS A 66 21.46 -5.08 -3.24
C CYS A 66 20.26 -5.92 -2.80
N GLY A 67 19.89 -5.76 -1.54
CA GLY A 67 18.77 -6.46 -0.91
C GLY A 67 18.56 -6.04 0.55
N PHE A 68 17.48 -6.51 1.16
CA PHE A 68 17.17 -6.22 2.57
C PHE A 68 17.89 -7.15 3.56
N ALA A 69 18.48 -8.24 3.08
CA ALA A 69 19.26 -9.18 3.88
C ALA A 69 20.61 -9.45 3.21
N LEU A 70 21.68 -9.54 4.02
CA LEU A 70 23.03 -9.79 3.51
C LEU A 70 23.12 -11.12 2.75
N GLU A 71 22.40 -12.14 3.21
CA GLU A 71 22.36 -13.45 2.54
C GLU A 71 21.54 -13.47 1.24
N SER A 72 20.85 -12.38 0.88
CA SER A 72 19.91 -12.34 -0.24
C SER A 72 19.95 -11.02 -1.00
N LEU A 73 21.06 -10.78 -1.69
CA LEU A 73 21.27 -9.62 -2.57
C LEU A 73 20.81 -9.94 -3.99
N THR A 74 19.49 -9.87 -4.22
CA THR A 74 18.84 -10.36 -5.45
C THR A 74 18.71 -9.33 -6.57
N HIS A 75 18.98 -8.05 -6.31
CA HIS A 75 18.73 -6.97 -7.26
C HIS A 75 20.00 -6.23 -7.67
N ASP A 76 20.10 -5.85 -8.94
CA ASP A 76 21.28 -5.17 -9.49
C ASP A 76 21.31 -3.65 -9.21
N SER A 77 20.23 -3.09 -8.63
CA SER A 77 20.17 -1.68 -8.25
C SER A 77 19.09 -1.43 -7.18
N VAL A 78 19.25 -0.36 -6.40
CA VAL A 78 18.22 0.07 -5.44
C VAL A 78 16.91 0.40 -6.15
N VAL A 79 16.96 0.98 -7.35
CA VAL A 79 15.78 1.30 -8.15
C VAL A 79 15.01 0.03 -8.51
N SER A 80 15.69 -1.01 -9.00
CA SER A 80 15.05 -2.29 -9.34
C SER A 80 14.54 -3.04 -8.11
N LEU A 81 15.22 -2.91 -6.96
CA LEU A 81 14.73 -3.41 -5.67
C LEU A 81 13.41 -2.73 -5.28
N ILE A 82 13.38 -1.40 -5.27
CA ILE A 82 12.18 -0.64 -4.88
C ILE A 82 11.02 -0.92 -5.84
N GLU A 83 11.26 -0.93 -7.15
CA GLU A 83 10.21 -1.20 -8.14
C GLU A 83 9.63 -2.61 -8.02
N PHE A 84 10.48 -3.60 -7.69
CA PHE A 84 10.03 -4.96 -7.43
C PHE A 84 9.08 -5.03 -6.23
N TYR A 85 9.42 -4.36 -5.12
CA TYR A 85 8.58 -4.35 -3.91
C TYR A 85 7.41 -3.36 -3.98
N ARG A 86 7.42 -2.41 -4.91
CA ARG A 86 6.28 -1.54 -5.20
C ARG A 86 5.07 -2.32 -5.69
N THR A 87 5.32 -3.41 -6.43
CA THR A 87 4.28 -4.27 -7.00
C THR A 87 4.14 -5.60 -6.25
N ARG A 88 4.96 -5.87 -5.24
CA ARG A 88 4.95 -7.15 -4.49
C ARG A 88 5.08 -6.91 -3.00
N SER A 89 4.16 -7.50 -2.21
CA SER A 89 4.22 -7.38 -0.76
C SER A 89 5.45 -8.09 -0.22
N LEU A 90 6.24 -7.39 0.60
CA LEU A 90 7.32 -7.97 1.41
C LEU A 90 6.85 -9.21 2.18
N LYS A 91 5.63 -9.16 2.74
CA LYS A 91 5.07 -10.26 3.51
C LYS A 91 4.91 -11.54 2.69
N ILE A 92 4.46 -11.43 1.44
CA ILE A 92 4.30 -12.59 0.53
C ILE A 92 5.67 -13.22 0.27
N ILE A 93 6.66 -12.39 -0.06
CA ILE A 93 8.02 -12.84 -0.38
C ILE A 93 8.69 -13.48 0.85
N ASP A 94 8.48 -12.93 2.04
CA ASP A 94 8.98 -13.50 3.29
C ASP A 94 8.34 -14.85 3.61
N LEU A 95 7.04 -15.00 3.37
CA LEU A 95 6.34 -16.27 3.53
C LEU A 95 6.86 -17.32 2.55
N ASP A 96 6.98 -16.98 1.26
CA ASP A 96 7.53 -17.87 0.22
C ASP A 96 8.93 -18.34 0.58
N ARG A 97 9.79 -17.42 1.03
CA ARG A 97 11.15 -17.74 1.46
C ARG A 97 11.16 -18.70 2.65
N LYS A 98 10.36 -18.45 3.68
CA LYS A 98 10.28 -19.30 4.88
C LYS A 98 9.74 -20.69 4.55
N VAL A 99 8.72 -20.77 3.69
CA VAL A 99 8.17 -22.04 3.21
C VAL A 99 9.26 -22.84 2.51
N LYS A 100 9.97 -22.24 1.55
CA LYS A 100 11.06 -22.89 0.84
C LYS A 100 12.17 -23.38 1.76
N GLN A 101 12.62 -22.54 2.70
CA GLN A 101 13.65 -22.93 3.67
C GLN A 101 13.24 -24.14 4.50
N LEU A 102 11.98 -24.21 4.95
CA LEU A 102 11.49 -25.34 5.72
C LEU A 102 11.30 -26.61 4.85
N GLU A 103 10.90 -26.45 3.59
CA GLU A 103 10.83 -27.56 2.62
C GLU A 103 12.21 -28.16 2.35
N ASP A 104 13.24 -27.33 2.19
CA ASP A 104 14.62 -27.77 2.00
C ASP A 104 15.12 -28.54 3.25
N VAL A 105 14.79 -28.05 4.45
CA VAL A 105 15.09 -28.75 5.72
C VAL A 105 14.37 -30.09 5.78
N LEU A 106 13.08 -30.14 5.44
CA LEU A 106 12.29 -31.38 5.45
C LEU A 106 12.84 -32.41 4.45
N SER A 107 13.21 -31.97 3.24
CA SER A 107 13.85 -32.80 2.22
C SER A 107 15.16 -33.41 2.74
N THR A 108 16.00 -32.58 3.38
CA THR A 108 17.26 -33.02 3.99
C THR A 108 17.01 -34.04 5.09
N LEU A 109 16.02 -33.82 5.96
CA LEU A 109 15.63 -34.77 7.00
C LEU A 109 15.20 -36.10 6.38
N HIS A 110 14.30 -36.10 5.40
CA HIS A 110 13.85 -37.34 4.75
C HIS A 110 15.02 -38.15 4.15
N SER A 111 16.01 -37.48 3.56
CA SER A 111 17.22 -38.15 3.08
C SER A 111 18.07 -38.76 4.22
N CYS A 112 18.08 -38.17 5.42
CA CYS A 112 18.76 -38.72 6.59
C CYS A 112 18.03 -39.91 7.23
N ALA A 113 16.71 -40.05 7.01
CA ALA A 113 15.92 -41.17 7.56
C ALA A 113 16.33 -42.53 6.99
N GLU A 114 16.90 -42.56 5.78
CA GLU A 114 17.42 -43.76 5.14
C GLU A 114 18.74 -44.26 5.77
N ALA A 115 19.39 -43.44 6.59
CA ALA A 115 20.70 -43.72 7.21
C ALA A 115 20.62 -44.06 8.71
N THR A 116 19.43 -44.10 9.30
CA THR A 116 19.26 -44.36 10.75
C THR A 116 19.23 -45.85 11.08
N ASP A 117 20.05 -46.23 12.07
CA ASP A 117 20.03 -47.52 12.75
C ASP A 117 18.67 -47.70 13.46
N GLU A 118 17.82 -48.62 12.97
CA GLU A 118 16.44 -48.87 13.42
C GLU A 118 16.32 -49.27 14.91
N THR A 119 17.45 -49.52 15.58
CA THR A 119 17.50 -50.06 16.94
C THR A 119 17.17 -49.03 18.04
N ASP A 120 17.31 -47.72 17.80
CA ASP A 120 16.99 -46.68 18.79
C ASP A 120 15.59 -46.07 18.57
N LEU A 121 14.59 -46.69 19.20
CA LEU A 121 13.20 -46.26 19.13
C LEU A 121 12.97 -44.81 19.57
N LYS A 122 13.72 -44.30 20.57
CA LYS A 122 13.56 -42.91 21.04
C LYS A 122 14.04 -41.92 19.99
N ARG A 123 15.16 -42.23 19.33
CA ARG A 123 15.70 -41.42 18.24
C ARG A 123 14.75 -41.38 17.04
N THR A 124 14.19 -42.53 16.64
CA THR A 124 13.20 -42.61 15.55
C THR A 124 11.92 -41.84 15.87
N GLN A 125 11.42 -41.92 17.11
CA GLN A 125 10.26 -41.15 17.55
C GLN A 125 10.52 -39.64 17.56
N ALA A 126 11.67 -39.21 18.08
CA ALA A 126 12.05 -37.79 18.08
C ALA A 126 12.19 -37.24 16.65
N PHE A 127 12.79 -38.03 15.75
CA PHE A 127 12.92 -37.69 14.34
C PHE A 127 11.55 -37.51 13.67
N LYS A 128 10.63 -38.46 13.85
CA LYS A 128 9.26 -38.37 13.34
C LYS A 128 8.52 -37.15 13.89
N ALA A 129 8.62 -36.90 15.20
CA ALA A 129 8.00 -35.73 15.83
C ALA A 129 8.54 -34.41 15.25
N ASN A 130 9.85 -34.33 14.99
CA ASN A 130 10.46 -33.15 14.37
C ASN A 130 9.96 -32.92 12.93
N CYS A 131 9.84 -33.98 12.12
CA CYS A 131 9.25 -33.88 10.79
C CYS A 131 7.80 -33.36 10.85
N GLU A 132 6.98 -33.93 11.74
CA GLU A 132 5.58 -33.49 11.92
C GLU A 132 5.47 -32.01 12.34
N ILE A 133 6.39 -31.52 13.18
CA ILE A 133 6.43 -30.10 13.57
C ILE A 133 6.73 -29.20 12.36
N ILE A 134 7.70 -29.59 11.52
CA ILE A 134 8.10 -28.83 10.34
C ILE A 134 6.98 -28.83 9.31
N GLU A 135 6.36 -29.99 9.03
CA GLU A 135 5.22 -30.11 8.13
C GLU A 135 4.04 -29.22 8.57
N LYS A 136 3.70 -29.25 9.87
CA LYS A 136 2.66 -28.36 10.43
C LYS A 136 3.05 -26.89 10.30
N ALA A 137 4.32 -26.54 10.46
CA ALA A 137 4.80 -25.18 10.28
C ALA A 137 4.69 -24.73 8.82
N ILE A 138 5.10 -25.56 7.85
CA ILE A 138 4.95 -25.30 6.41
C ILE A 138 3.48 -25.08 6.06
N LYS A 139 2.59 -25.97 6.54
CA LYS A 139 1.15 -25.84 6.30
C LYS A 139 0.62 -24.49 6.81
N ARG A 140 0.94 -24.11 8.05
CA ARG A 140 0.51 -22.81 8.61
C ARG A 140 1.00 -21.61 7.79
N LEU A 141 2.24 -21.65 7.31
CA LEU A 141 2.79 -20.56 6.51
C LEU A 141 2.11 -20.46 5.14
N ARG A 142 1.78 -21.59 4.51
CA ARG A 142 1.02 -21.63 3.25
C ARG A 142 -0.42 -21.11 3.45
N ASP A 143 -1.10 -21.53 4.51
CA ASP A 143 -2.43 -21.03 4.84
C ASP A 143 -2.42 -19.50 5.07
N GLU A 144 -1.38 -18.98 5.75
CA GLU A 144 -1.21 -17.53 5.93
C GLU A 144 -0.92 -16.82 4.60
N HIS A 145 -0.08 -17.41 3.75
CA HIS A 145 0.22 -16.88 2.41
C HIS A 145 -1.05 -16.74 1.56
N ASP A 146 -1.87 -17.78 1.51
CA ASP A 146 -3.09 -17.80 0.71
C ASP A 146 -4.11 -16.77 1.23
N LEU A 147 -4.23 -16.63 2.55
CA LEU A 147 -5.06 -15.59 3.15
C LEU A 147 -4.60 -14.17 2.77
N VAL A 148 -3.29 -13.91 2.76
CA VAL A 148 -2.75 -12.60 2.37
C VAL A 148 -2.99 -12.33 0.89
N MET A 149 -2.84 -13.35 0.03
CA MET A 149 -3.10 -13.25 -1.41
C MET A 149 -4.57 -12.97 -1.72
N ASP A 150 -5.51 -13.67 -1.07
CA ASP A 150 -6.95 -13.45 -1.23
C ASP A 150 -7.36 -12.03 -0.81
N ARG A 151 -6.89 -11.57 0.36
CA ARG A 151 -7.15 -10.19 0.83
C ARG A 151 -6.66 -9.16 -0.17
N ARG A 152 -5.47 -9.37 -0.73
CA ARG A 152 -4.89 -8.47 -1.72
C ARG A 152 -5.70 -8.44 -3.01
N ALA A 153 -6.14 -9.60 -3.50
CA ALA A 153 -6.98 -9.70 -4.69
C ALA A 153 -8.31 -8.93 -4.52
N LYS A 154 -8.93 -9.04 -3.34
CA LYS A 154 -10.15 -8.29 -3.01
C LYS A 154 -9.92 -6.77 -3.05
N VAL A 155 -8.83 -6.28 -2.46
CA VAL A 155 -8.50 -4.85 -2.48
C VAL A 155 -8.20 -4.37 -3.91
N SER A 156 -7.45 -5.14 -4.70
CA SER A 156 -7.20 -4.81 -6.11
C SER A 156 -8.49 -4.64 -6.90
N LYS A 157 -9.45 -5.55 -6.71
CA LYS A 157 -10.77 -5.46 -7.33
C LYS A 157 -11.52 -4.18 -6.94
N ILE A 158 -11.53 -3.83 -5.66
CA ILE A 158 -12.15 -2.57 -5.19
C ILE A 158 -11.50 -1.35 -5.86
N ILE A 159 -10.17 -1.35 -6.00
CA ILE A 159 -9.46 -0.25 -6.66
C ILE A 159 -9.86 -0.15 -8.13
N GLU A 160 -9.93 -1.28 -8.84
CA GLU A 160 -10.37 -1.33 -10.25
C GLU A 160 -11.80 -0.79 -10.41
N ASP A 161 -12.72 -1.23 -9.55
CA ASP A 161 -14.11 -0.76 -9.55
C ASP A 161 -14.18 0.75 -9.29
N LEU A 162 -13.38 1.28 -8.35
CA LEU A 162 -13.30 2.72 -8.07
C LEU A 162 -12.73 3.52 -9.24
N ILE A 163 -11.69 3.02 -9.90
CA ILE A 163 -11.11 3.66 -11.10
C ILE A 163 -12.16 3.74 -12.20
N GLN A 164 -12.91 2.67 -12.43
CA GLN A 164 -13.98 2.63 -13.42
C GLN A 164 -15.10 3.61 -13.08
N ALA A 165 -15.51 3.67 -11.81
CA ALA A 165 -16.52 4.62 -11.34
C ALA A 165 -16.08 6.08 -11.53
N ILE A 166 -14.82 6.40 -11.23
CA ILE A 166 -14.23 7.73 -11.46
C ILE A 166 -14.22 8.07 -12.96
N ALA A 167 -13.83 7.13 -13.81
CA ALA A 167 -13.83 7.33 -15.27
C ALA A 167 -15.25 7.64 -15.79
N HIS A 168 -16.25 6.89 -15.33
CA HIS A 168 -17.65 7.12 -15.68
C HIS A 168 -18.15 8.48 -15.17
N ALA A 169 -17.85 8.84 -13.92
CA ALA A 169 -18.21 10.14 -13.36
C ALA A 169 -17.58 11.32 -14.14
N LYS A 170 -16.30 11.20 -14.50
CA LYS A 170 -15.61 12.17 -15.37
C LYS A 170 -16.29 12.29 -16.72
N GLY A 171 -16.65 11.18 -17.36
CA GLY A 171 -17.39 11.18 -18.63
C GLY A 171 -18.72 11.94 -18.54
N ARG A 172 -19.50 11.68 -17.47
CA ARG A 172 -20.75 12.41 -17.20
C ARG A 172 -20.52 13.91 -16.98
N LEU A 173 -19.49 14.29 -16.22
CA LEU A 173 -19.15 15.68 -15.96
C LEU A 173 -18.80 16.43 -17.26
N VAL A 174 -18.00 15.81 -18.13
CA VAL A 174 -17.65 16.37 -19.44
C VAL A 174 -18.91 16.56 -20.30
N SER A 175 -19.79 15.55 -20.35
CA SER A 175 -21.06 15.64 -21.07
C SER A 175 -21.93 16.80 -20.55
N CYS A 176 -22.12 16.91 -19.24
CA CYS A 176 -22.86 18.00 -18.60
C CYS A 176 -22.26 19.37 -18.93
N ASN A 177 -20.93 19.51 -18.84
CA ASN A 177 -20.23 20.75 -19.19
C ASN A 177 -20.43 21.12 -20.66
N ASN A 178 -20.40 20.14 -21.57
CA ASN A 178 -20.64 20.37 -22.99
C ASN A 178 -22.06 20.87 -23.25
N THR A 179 -23.07 20.23 -22.66
CA THR A 179 -24.47 20.66 -22.77
C THR A 179 -24.65 22.06 -22.19
N ARG A 180 -24.10 22.34 -21.01
CA ARG A 180 -24.12 23.68 -20.39
C ARG A 180 -23.50 24.73 -21.30
N ASN A 181 -22.33 24.45 -21.87
CA ASN A 181 -21.64 25.39 -22.76
C ASN A 181 -22.43 25.63 -24.07
N GLN A 182 -23.10 24.61 -24.60
CA GLN A 182 -24.02 24.76 -25.73
C GLN A 182 -25.20 25.65 -25.35
N SER A 183 -25.83 25.44 -24.19
CA SER A 183 -26.91 26.29 -23.69
C SER A 183 -26.48 27.75 -23.54
N TYR A 184 -25.28 28.02 -23.03
CA TYR A 184 -24.74 29.39 -22.98
C TYR A 184 -24.58 30.01 -24.36
N THR A 185 -24.10 29.23 -25.33
CA THR A 185 -23.97 29.70 -26.72
C THR A 185 -25.32 30.10 -27.30
N GLU A 186 -26.36 29.29 -27.06
CA GLU A 186 -27.73 29.59 -27.51
C GLU A 186 -28.36 30.80 -26.80
N LEU A 187 -28.16 30.93 -25.49
CA LEU A 187 -28.65 32.10 -24.73
C LEU A 187 -27.97 33.39 -25.18
N PHE A 188 -26.68 33.33 -25.50
CA PHE A 188 -25.95 34.47 -26.03
C PHE A 188 -26.48 34.89 -27.42
N LYS A 189 -26.76 33.92 -28.31
CA LYS A 189 -27.42 34.20 -29.60
C LYS A 189 -28.78 34.90 -29.44
N LYS A 190 -29.49 34.63 -28.33
CA LYS A 190 -30.78 35.26 -28.00
C LYS A 190 -30.65 36.62 -27.30
N GLY A 191 -29.43 37.14 -27.12
CA GLY A 191 -29.19 38.48 -26.56
C GLY A 191 -29.16 38.55 -25.03
N VAL A 192 -29.05 37.42 -24.32
CA VAL A 192 -28.94 37.42 -22.85
C VAL A 192 -27.57 37.97 -22.41
N PRO A 193 -27.52 38.98 -21.52
CA PRO A 193 -26.26 39.56 -21.03
C PRO A 193 -25.41 38.56 -20.23
N LYS A 194 -24.09 38.52 -20.49
CA LYS A 194 -23.14 37.61 -19.81
C LYS A 194 -23.11 37.78 -18.29
N ASN A 195 -23.24 39.00 -17.79
CA ASN A 195 -23.19 39.32 -16.36
C ASN A 195 -24.39 38.75 -15.58
N GLN A 196 -25.60 38.80 -16.15
CA GLN A 196 -26.79 38.20 -15.53
C GLN A 196 -26.67 36.67 -15.43
N LEU A 197 -26.07 36.06 -16.44
CA LEU A 197 -25.91 34.62 -16.49
C LEU A 197 -24.87 34.16 -15.45
N ALA A 198 -23.71 34.82 -15.41
CA ALA A 198 -22.66 34.57 -14.42
C ALA A 198 -23.18 34.70 -12.98
N SER A 199 -23.89 35.80 -12.66
CA SER A 199 -24.45 36.01 -11.31
C SER A 199 -25.46 34.92 -10.93
N THR A 200 -26.31 34.50 -11.87
CA THR A 200 -27.33 33.47 -11.60
C THR A 200 -26.69 32.11 -11.32
N ILE A 201 -25.65 31.76 -12.07
CA ILE A 201 -24.89 30.52 -11.86
C ILE A 201 -24.16 30.56 -10.53
N GLU A 202 -23.47 31.65 -10.21
CA GLU A 202 -22.71 31.79 -8.97
C GLU A 202 -23.63 31.67 -7.74
N ILE A 203 -24.81 32.31 -7.79
CA ILE A 203 -25.86 32.14 -6.77
C ILE A 203 -26.29 30.67 -6.67
N SER A 204 -26.60 30.03 -7.80
CA SER A 204 -27.06 28.64 -7.81
C SER A 204 -25.99 27.65 -7.35
N THR A 205 -24.71 27.89 -7.69
CA THR A 205 -23.56 27.09 -7.26
C THR A 205 -23.32 27.27 -5.76
N SER A 206 -23.43 28.49 -5.23
CA SER A 206 -23.33 28.74 -3.79
C SER A 206 -24.43 28.03 -2.98
N MET A 207 -25.63 27.83 -3.56
CA MET A 207 -26.72 27.05 -2.96
C MET A 207 -26.47 25.53 -3.00
N LEU A 208 -25.61 25.05 -3.91
CA LEU A 208 -25.32 23.62 -4.12
C LEU A 208 -24.01 23.17 -3.45
N GLU A 209 -23.04 24.07 -3.31
CA GLU A 209 -21.79 23.82 -2.60
C GLU A 209 -22.06 23.72 -1.10
N LYS A 210 -22.38 22.49 -0.66
CA LYS A 210 -22.54 22.04 0.74
C LYS A 210 -22.69 23.19 1.73
N GLU A 211 -23.92 23.66 1.91
CA GLU A 211 -24.26 24.30 3.17
C GLU A 211 -23.86 23.33 4.29
N SER A 212 -23.12 23.81 5.29
CA SER A 212 -22.94 23.06 6.54
C SER A 212 -24.32 22.58 6.97
N MET A 213 -24.48 21.29 7.27
CA MET A 213 -25.74 20.64 7.63
C MET A 213 -26.68 21.65 8.30
N GLN A 214 -27.66 22.15 7.54
CA GLN A 214 -28.43 23.31 7.97
C GLN A 214 -29.09 22.96 9.32
N ALA A 215 -29.35 23.96 10.16
CA ALA A 215 -30.07 23.71 11.43
C ALA A 215 -31.41 22.97 11.19
N SER A 216 -32.00 23.12 10.00
CA SER A 216 -33.17 22.37 9.51
C SER A 216 -32.92 20.86 9.37
N GLU A 217 -31.76 20.42 8.88
CA GLU A 217 -31.37 19.01 8.82
C GLU A 217 -30.95 18.48 10.19
N LEU A 218 -30.22 19.27 10.99
CA LEU A 218 -29.81 18.90 12.35
C LEU A 218 -31.02 18.69 13.27
N LEU A 219 -32.07 19.48 13.10
CA LEU A 219 -33.28 19.48 13.94
C LEU A 219 -34.46 18.74 13.30
N ALA A 220 -34.32 18.16 12.11
CA ALA A 220 -35.41 17.52 11.38
C ALA A 220 -36.13 16.45 12.22
N ASP A 221 -35.36 15.69 13.01
CA ASP A 221 -35.86 14.58 13.84
C ASP A 221 -35.67 14.80 15.37
N ILE A 222 -35.17 15.96 15.80
CA ILE A 222 -34.93 16.24 17.23
C ILE A 222 -36.13 16.94 17.86
N ARG A 223 -36.82 16.23 18.75
CA ARG A 223 -37.80 16.86 19.65
C ARG A 223 -37.04 17.63 20.73
N LEU A 224 -36.96 18.95 20.59
CA LEU A 224 -36.35 19.83 21.59
C LEU A 224 -37.23 19.81 22.86
N ALA A 225 -36.82 19.04 23.87
CA ALA A 225 -37.41 19.05 25.20
C ALA A 225 -36.49 19.84 26.13
N TRP A 226 -37.00 20.94 26.67
CA TRP A 226 -36.35 21.70 27.73
C TRP A 226 -37.32 21.78 28.90
N GLU A 227 -36.95 21.15 30.02
CA GLU A 227 -37.63 21.32 31.31
C GLU A 227 -36.70 22.13 32.22
N PRO A 228 -36.93 23.44 32.40
CA PRO A 228 -36.24 24.18 33.44
C PRO A 228 -36.76 23.69 34.79
N GLU A 229 -35.88 23.12 35.62
CA GLU A 229 -36.17 22.78 37.01
C GLU A 229 -36.72 24.02 37.74
N GLN A 230 -37.86 23.82 38.40
CA GLN A 230 -38.46 24.73 39.39
C GLN A 230 -37.68 24.69 40.71
#